data_AF-A0AAD1SEG8-F1
#
_entry.id   AF-A0AAD1SEG8-F1
#
_cell.length_a   1.000
_cell.length_b   1.000
_cell.length_c   1.000
_cell.angle_alpha   90.00
_cell.angle_beta   90.00
_cell.angle_gamma   90.00
#
_symmetry.space_group_name_H-M   'P 1'
#
loop_
_entity.id
_entity.type
_entity.pdbx_description
1 polymer ?
#
loop_
_entity_poly.entity_id
_entity_poly.type
_entity_poly.pdbx_seq_one_letter_code
_entity_poly.pdbx_strand_id
1 'polypeptide(L)'
;METQLLREAEVSRFDNMALRACGLIIFRKIKSGIPACNMNDIEFLLLQTSYGIHHWTPPKGHVDPGEDDLTTALRETEEEAGLNSSQFNIVDGFRKELNYNVNEKPKTVIYWLAELKDFNTEVKLSDEHQDFRWLSLPEACKYAGYKDLQDTLKEANEFLHSRSG
;
A
#
# COMPACT_ATOMS: atom_id res chain seq x y z
N MET A 1 -10.33 17.36 40.42
CA MET A 1 -9.66 18.28 39.46
C MET A 1 -8.50 17.59 38.76
N GLU A 2 -7.55 16.96 39.46
CA GLU A 2 -6.46 16.18 38.84
C GLU A 2 -6.94 15.06 37.90
N THR A 3 -8.00 14.34 38.25
CA THR A 3 -8.57 13.25 37.43
C THR A 3 -9.20 13.71 36.12
N GLN A 4 -9.65 14.96 36.05
CA GLN A 4 -10.23 15.53 34.83
C GLN A 4 -9.13 16.04 33.89
N LEU A 5 -8.10 16.71 34.43
CA LEU A 5 -6.92 17.14 33.67
C LEU A 5 -6.13 15.94 33.12
N LEU A 6 -6.04 14.83 33.86
CA LEU A 6 -5.40 13.61 33.37
C LEU A 6 -6.19 12.96 32.23
N ARG A 7 -7.53 12.92 32.32
CA ARG A 7 -8.39 12.44 31.23
C ARG A 7 -8.32 13.34 29.99
N GLU A 8 -8.33 14.66 30.18
CA GLU A 8 -8.21 15.63 29.08
C GLU A 8 -6.82 15.54 28.44
N ALA A 9 -5.76 15.32 29.21
CA ALA A 9 -4.40 15.10 28.70
C ALA A 9 -4.23 13.74 28.02
N GLU A 10 -4.88 12.67 28.49
CA GLU A 10 -4.91 11.37 27.79
C GLU A 10 -5.69 11.49 26.48
N VAL A 11 -6.89 12.06 26.49
CA VAL A 11 -7.71 12.29 25.30
C VAL A 11 -6.96 13.17 24.29
N SER A 12 -6.28 14.24 24.75
CA SER A 12 -5.43 15.08 23.90
C SER A 12 -4.20 14.34 23.37
N ARG A 13 -3.61 13.40 24.13
CA ARG A 13 -2.53 12.52 23.65
C ARG A 13 -3.02 11.56 22.57
N PHE A 14 -4.21 10.99 22.72
CA PHE A 14 -4.82 10.10 21.72
C PHE A 14 -5.23 10.86 20.44
N ASP A 15 -5.73 12.08 20.56
CA ASP A 15 -6.16 12.91 19.42
C ASP A 15 -4.98 13.48 18.60
N ASN A 16 -3.78 13.48 19.20
CA ASN A 16 -2.52 13.94 18.61
C ASN A 16 -1.56 12.79 18.23
N MET A 17 -2.02 11.53 18.28
CA MET A 17 -1.22 10.42 17.77
C MET A 17 -1.20 10.45 16.24
N ALA A 18 0.01 10.35 15.68
CA ALA A 18 0.18 10.21 14.24
C ALA A 18 -0.64 9.00 13.74
N LEU A 19 -1.41 9.20 12.68
CA LEU A 19 -2.16 8.12 12.06
C LEU A 19 -1.17 7.19 11.39
N ARG A 20 -1.08 5.94 11.86
CA ARG A 20 -0.19 4.94 11.28
C ARG A 20 -0.99 3.95 10.46
N ALA A 21 -0.54 3.72 9.24
CA ALA A 21 -1.10 2.74 8.33
C ALA A 21 0.01 1.90 7.71
N CYS A 22 -0.34 0.68 7.32
CA CYS A 22 0.59 -0.27 6.70
C CYS A 22 -0.09 -0.97 5.53
N GLY A 23 0.68 -1.33 4.52
CA GLY A 23 0.15 -1.94 3.31
C GLY A 23 1.18 -2.63 2.44
N LEU A 24 0.71 -3.16 1.32
CA LEU A 24 1.54 -3.88 0.37
C LEU A 24 1.46 -3.22 -1.01
N ILE A 25 2.62 -2.91 -1.58
CA ILE A 25 2.75 -2.70 -3.01
C ILE A 25 2.70 -4.08 -3.64
N ILE A 26 1.52 -4.47 -4.10
CA ILE A 26 1.33 -5.74 -4.80
C ILE A 26 1.70 -5.54 -6.26
N PHE A 27 2.52 -6.43 -6.80
CA PHE A 27 2.84 -6.48 -8.22
C PHE A 27 2.67 -7.89 -8.79
N ARG A 28 2.50 -7.98 -10.11
CA ARG A 28 2.53 -9.24 -10.85
C ARG A 28 3.43 -9.13 -12.06
N LYS A 29 4.07 -10.24 -12.43
CA LYS A 29 4.86 -10.32 -13.65
C LYS A 29 3.99 -10.69 -14.85
N ILE A 30 4.12 -9.95 -15.94
CA ILE A 30 3.49 -10.28 -17.22
C ILE A 30 4.33 -11.38 -17.88
N LYS A 31 3.72 -12.53 -18.20
CA LYS A 31 4.37 -13.56 -19.02
C LYS A 31 4.36 -13.10 -20.48
N SER A 32 5.32 -12.26 -20.88
CA SER A 32 5.50 -11.97 -22.30
C SER A 32 6.06 -13.22 -22.98
N GLY A 33 5.31 -13.79 -23.93
CA GLY A 33 5.78 -14.89 -24.78
C GLY A 33 6.86 -14.48 -25.79
N ILE A 34 7.37 -13.24 -25.68
CA ILE A 34 8.39 -12.67 -26.55
C ILE A 34 9.67 -12.51 -25.74
N PRO A 35 10.71 -13.32 -26.00
CA PRO A 35 11.99 -13.18 -25.34
C PRO A 35 12.68 -11.93 -25.88
N ALA A 36 13.01 -11.00 -24.98
CA ALA A 36 13.86 -9.83 -25.21
C ALA A 36 13.25 -8.64 -25.96
N CYS A 37 12.25 -7.96 -25.36
CA CYS A 37 12.11 -6.50 -25.47
C CYS A 37 10.93 -6.00 -24.62
N ASN A 38 11.13 -5.73 -23.33
CA ASN A 38 10.62 -4.52 -22.66
C ASN A 38 10.93 -4.55 -21.16
N MET A 39 11.35 -3.41 -20.62
CA MET A 39 11.47 -3.15 -19.18
C MET A 39 10.09 -2.99 -18.49
N ASN A 40 9.03 -3.58 -19.07
CA ASN A 40 7.62 -3.41 -18.70
C ASN A 40 6.96 -4.72 -18.25
N ASP A 41 7.72 -5.69 -17.74
CA ASP A 41 7.20 -7.01 -17.38
C ASP A 41 6.45 -7.03 -16.05
N ILE A 42 6.11 -5.87 -15.48
CA ILE A 42 5.50 -5.77 -14.15
C ILE A 42 4.32 -4.79 -14.17
N GLU A 43 3.23 -5.21 -13.53
CA GLU A 43 2.09 -4.36 -13.21
C GLU A 43 1.90 -4.26 -11.70
N PHE A 44 1.53 -3.08 -11.22
CA PHE A 44 1.19 -2.79 -9.83
C PHE A 44 -0.33 -2.74 -9.65
N LEU A 45 -0.82 -3.26 -8.52
CA LEU A 45 -2.21 -3.13 -8.11
C LEU A 45 -2.43 -1.78 -7.42
N LEU A 46 -3.36 -0.99 -7.94
CA LEU A 46 -3.92 0.15 -7.23
C LEU A 46 -5.43 -0.04 -7.06
N LEU A 47 -5.93 0.35 -5.89
CA LEU A 47 -7.34 0.37 -5.52
C LEU A 47 -7.83 1.81 -5.46
N GLN A 48 -9.06 2.05 -5.90
CA GLN A 48 -9.71 3.35 -5.81
C GLN A 48 -10.64 3.42 -4.62
N THR A 49 -10.37 4.34 -3.70
CA THR A 49 -11.25 4.60 -2.55
C THR A 49 -12.68 5.00 -2.99
N SER A 50 -13.70 4.48 -2.31
CA SER A 50 -15.13 4.75 -2.57
C SER A 50 -15.61 6.10 -2.03
N TYR A 51 -14.77 6.79 -1.26
CA TYR A 51 -15.07 8.05 -0.58
C TYR A 51 -14.03 9.14 -0.90
N GLY A 52 -14.32 10.38 -0.45
CA GLY A 52 -13.43 11.51 -0.62
C GLY A 52 -13.22 11.86 -2.10
N ILE A 53 -11.97 12.14 -2.50
CA ILE A 53 -11.62 12.44 -3.89
C ILE A 53 -11.21 11.21 -4.71
N HIS A 54 -11.56 10.01 -4.23
CA HIS A 54 -11.35 8.74 -4.93
C HIS A 54 -9.88 8.48 -5.31
N HIS A 55 -9.00 8.63 -4.33
CA HIS A 55 -7.57 8.38 -4.47
C HIS A 55 -7.28 6.93 -4.88
N TRP A 56 -6.20 6.76 -5.63
CA TRP A 56 -5.66 5.46 -6.04
C TRP A 56 -4.39 5.13 -5.26
N THR A 57 -4.40 4.06 -4.48
CA THR A 57 -3.24 3.61 -3.71
C THR A 57 -3.11 2.08 -3.76
N PRO A 58 -1.93 1.51 -3.46
CA PRO A 58 -1.87 0.10 -3.07
C PRO A 58 -2.75 -0.15 -1.83
N PRO A 59 -3.13 -1.40 -1.54
CA PRO A 59 -3.89 -1.73 -0.33
C PRO A 59 -3.13 -1.34 0.94
N LYS A 60 -3.82 -0.69 1.88
CA LYS A 60 -3.30 -0.18 3.15
C LYS A 60 -4.40 0.36 4.08
N GLY A 61 -4.37 -0.08 5.33
CA GLY A 61 -5.22 0.46 6.39
C GLY A 61 -4.47 0.65 7.70
N HIS A 62 -5.23 0.89 8.77
CA HIS A 62 -4.67 1.39 10.04
C HIS A 62 -4.06 0.27 10.87
N VAL A 63 -3.01 0.61 11.63
CA VAL A 63 -2.42 -0.33 12.59
C VAL A 63 -3.33 -0.45 13.81
N ASP A 64 -3.76 -1.67 14.11
CA ASP A 64 -4.58 -1.95 15.28
C ASP A 64 -3.74 -2.00 16.58
N PRO A 65 -4.33 -1.69 17.75
CA PRO A 65 -3.61 -1.74 19.02
C PRO A 65 -2.98 -3.12 19.30
N GLY A 66 -1.65 -3.17 19.32
CA GLY A 66 -0.88 -4.39 19.60
C GLY A 66 -0.56 -5.24 18.37
N GLU A 67 -0.98 -4.82 17.18
CA GLU A 67 -0.61 -5.45 15.91
C GLU A 67 0.77 -4.94 15.44
N ASP A 68 1.60 -5.80 14.84
CA ASP A 68 2.83 -5.37 14.19
C ASP A 68 2.57 -4.90 12.75
N ASP A 69 3.43 -4.00 12.26
CA ASP A 69 3.20 -3.32 10.99
C ASP A 69 3.02 -4.28 9.79
N LEU A 70 3.75 -5.41 9.73
CA LEU A 70 3.66 -6.34 8.60
C LEU A 70 2.38 -7.17 8.71
N THR A 71 1.99 -7.58 9.92
CA THR A 71 0.69 -8.22 10.16
C THR A 71 -0.46 -7.30 9.73
N THR A 72 -0.40 -6.00 10.06
CA THR A 72 -1.36 -5.01 9.56
C THR A 72 -1.38 -4.98 8.03
N ALA A 73 -0.22 -4.87 7.37
CA ALA A 73 -0.16 -4.82 5.90
C ALA A 73 -0.77 -6.06 5.23
N LEU A 74 -0.56 -7.24 5.80
CA LEU A 74 -1.13 -8.50 5.32
C LEU A 74 -2.64 -8.55 5.51
N ARG A 75 -3.13 -8.20 6.71
CA ARG A 75 -4.56 -8.16 7.04
C ARG A 75 -5.31 -7.19 6.14
N GLU A 76 -4.82 -5.96 6.03
CA GLU A 76 -5.43 -4.91 5.21
C GLU A 76 -5.44 -5.26 3.73
N THR A 77 -4.42 -5.97 3.24
CA THR A 77 -4.41 -6.46 1.85
C THR A 77 -5.47 -7.53 1.61
N GLU A 78 -5.72 -8.40 2.59
CA GLU A 78 -6.80 -9.37 2.52
C GLU A 78 -8.17 -8.70 2.61
N GLU A 79 -8.33 -7.71 3.50
CA GLU A 79 -9.59 -6.97 3.67
C GLU A 79 -9.94 -6.11 2.45
N GLU A 80 -9.00 -5.32 1.93
CA GLU A 80 -9.27 -4.36 0.87
C GLU A 80 -9.24 -4.96 -0.55
N ALA A 81 -8.45 -6.02 -0.76
CA ALA A 81 -8.23 -6.62 -2.09
C ALA A 81 -8.59 -8.11 -2.19
N GLY A 82 -8.96 -8.76 -1.07
CA GLY A 82 -9.27 -10.20 -1.05
C GLY A 82 -8.05 -11.10 -1.28
N LEU A 83 -6.85 -10.54 -1.16
CA LEU A 83 -5.59 -11.25 -1.42
C LEU A 83 -4.99 -11.71 -0.09
N ASN A 84 -5.09 -13.01 0.19
CA ASN A 84 -4.47 -13.60 1.38
C ASN A 84 -2.98 -13.91 1.16
N SER A 85 -2.25 -14.07 2.27
CA SER A 85 -0.79 -14.28 2.29
C SER A 85 -0.31 -15.54 1.53
N SER A 86 -1.19 -16.49 1.24
CA SER A 86 -0.84 -17.66 0.43
C SER A 86 -0.73 -17.35 -1.06
N GLN A 87 -1.28 -16.22 -1.53
CA GLN A 87 -1.38 -15.87 -2.95
C GLN A 87 -0.22 -15.02 -3.47
N PHE A 88 0.65 -14.52 -2.60
CA PHE A 88 1.83 -13.73 -2.95
C PHE A 88 3.06 -14.14 -2.14
N ASN A 89 4.23 -13.66 -2.56
CA ASN A 89 5.47 -13.75 -1.80
C ASN A 89 5.92 -12.33 -1.43
N ILE A 90 6.21 -12.11 -0.15
CA ILE A 90 6.87 -10.88 0.29
C ILE A 90 8.28 -10.84 -0.30
N VAL A 91 8.67 -9.70 -0.86
CA VAL A 91 10.00 -9.48 -1.39
C VAL A 91 10.87 -8.85 -0.31
N ASP A 92 11.80 -9.64 0.23
CA ASP A 92 12.72 -9.18 1.28
C ASP A 92 13.56 -7.99 0.83
N GLY A 93 13.87 -7.09 1.76
CA GLY A 93 14.79 -5.97 1.52
C GLY A 93 14.16 -4.70 0.95
N PHE A 94 12.85 -4.71 0.64
CA PHE A 94 12.11 -3.50 0.33
C PHE A 94 11.15 -3.14 1.47
N ARG A 95 11.33 -1.94 2.05
CA ARG A 95 10.42 -1.31 3.00
C ARG A 95 10.47 0.19 2.80
N LYS A 96 9.34 0.83 2.51
CA LYS A 96 9.25 2.28 2.30
C LYS A 96 8.28 2.91 3.27
N GLU A 97 8.70 3.99 3.90
CA GLU A 97 7.87 4.80 4.80
C GLU A 97 7.58 6.16 4.15
N LEU A 98 6.30 6.53 4.10
CA LEU A 98 5.82 7.81 3.62
C LEU A 98 5.25 8.58 4.80
N ASN A 99 5.60 9.86 4.91
CA ASN A 99 5.13 10.75 5.95
C ASN A 99 4.53 12.00 5.31
N TYR A 100 3.24 12.23 5.52
CA TYR A 100 2.50 13.37 4.97
C TYR A 100 1.37 13.77 5.92
N ASN A 101 0.81 14.97 5.72
CA ASN A 101 -0.30 15.45 6.55
C ASN A 101 -1.65 15.19 5.87
N VAL A 102 -2.62 14.71 6.63
CA VAL A 102 -4.03 14.60 6.23
C VAL A 102 -4.84 15.47 7.18
N ASN A 103 -5.49 16.52 6.66
CA ASN A 103 -6.25 17.49 7.47
C ASN A 103 -5.43 18.02 8.66
N GLU A 104 -4.19 18.45 8.38
CA GLU A 104 -3.23 18.97 9.37
C GLU A 104 -2.72 17.95 10.41
N LYS A 105 -3.20 16.70 10.37
CA LYS A 105 -2.70 15.61 11.23
C LYS A 105 -1.60 14.82 10.50
N PRO A 106 -0.46 14.54 11.14
CA PRO A 106 0.60 13.72 10.56
C PRO A 106 0.10 12.29 10.35
N LYS A 107 0.39 11.74 9.17
CA LYS A 107 0.10 10.36 8.79
C LYS A 107 1.38 9.69 8.29
N THR A 108 1.62 8.48 8.79
CA THR A 108 2.70 7.60 8.35
C THR A 108 2.08 6.40 7.65
N VAL A 109 2.58 6.06 6.46
CA VAL A 109 2.23 4.83 5.74
C VAL A 109 3.49 4.04 5.46
N ILE A 110 3.50 2.75 5.80
CA ILE A 110 4.61 1.86 5.48
C ILE A 110 4.17 0.82 4.47
N TYR A 111 4.98 0.66 3.41
CA TYR A 111 4.78 -0.35 2.40
C TYR A 111 5.90 -1.38 2.38
N TRP A 112 5.50 -2.63 2.21
CA TRP A 112 6.35 -3.72 1.73
C TRP A 112 6.00 -4.04 0.28
N LEU A 113 6.84 -4.83 -0.37
CA LEU A 113 6.65 -5.26 -1.74
C LEU A 113 6.24 -6.73 -1.76
N ALA A 114 5.27 -7.08 -2.59
CA ALA A 114 4.76 -8.44 -2.68
C ALA A 114 4.47 -8.85 -4.13
N GLU A 115 4.99 -10.02 -4.54
CA GLU A 115 4.80 -10.59 -5.86
C GLU A 115 3.63 -11.59 -5.85
N LEU A 116 2.59 -11.37 -6.65
CA LEU A 116 1.55 -12.36 -6.86
C LEU A 116 2.12 -13.65 -7.49
N LYS A 117 1.72 -14.79 -6.93
CA LYS A 117 2.11 -16.13 -7.42
C LYS A 117 1.40 -16.50 -8.71
N ASP A 118 0.13 -16.14 -8.83
CA ASP A 118 -0.69 -16.36 -10.03
C ASP A 118 -1.19 -15.02 -10.60
N PHE A 119 -0.86 -14.79 -11.87
CA PHE A 119 -1.26 -13.61 -12.64
C PHE A 119 -2.79 -13.45 -12.72
N ASN A 120 -3.53 -14.57 -12.72
CA ASN A 120 -4.99 -14.59 -12.84
C ASN A 120 -5.72 -14.56 -11.49
N THR A 121 -5.01 -14.30 -10.39
CA THR A 121 -5.64 -14.19 -9.07
C THR A 121 -6.71 -13.09 -9.10
N GLU A 122 -7.93 -13.44 -8.69
CA GLU A 122 -9.05 -12.51 -8.59
C GLU A 122 -8.83 -11.52 -7.44
N VAL A 123 -9.08 -10.23 -7.70
CA VAL A 123 -9.12 -9.17 -6.70
C VAL A 123 -10.58 -8.97 -6.28
N LYS A 124 -10.85 -8.95 -4.97
CA LYS A 124 -12.18 -8.74 -4.40
C LYS A 124 -12.15 -7.52 -3.49
N LEU A 125 -12.87 -6.48 -3.87
CA LEU A 125 -12.88 -5.23 -3.13
C LEU A 125 -13.82 -5.29 -1.93
N SER A 126 -13.41 -4.65 -0.84
CA SER A 126 -14.33 -4.25 0.24
C SER A 126 -15.12 -3.00 -0.16
N ASP A 127 -16.10 -2.62 0.67
CA ASP A 127 -16.90 -1.40 0.46
C ASP A 127 -16.08 -0.10 0.54
N GLU A 128 -14.85 -0.16 1.07
CA GLU A 128 -13.93 0.98 1.10
C GLU A 128 -13.38 1.34 -0.28
N HIS A 129 -13.47 0.42 -1.25
CA HIS A 129 -12.94 0.57 -2.59
C HIS A 129 -14.00 0.29 -3.65
N GLN A 130 -14.03 1.13 -4.69
CA GLN A 130 -15.03 1.04 -5.76
C GLN A 130 -14.46 0.54 -7.10
N ASP A 131 -13.14 0.51 -7.24
CA ASP A 131 -12.49 0.05 -8.46
C ASP A 131 -11.04 -0.40 -8.18
N PHE A 132 -10.46 -1.19 -9.09
CA PHE A 132 -9.05 -1.55 -9.06
C PHE A 132 -8.43 -1.60 -10.46
N ARG A 133 -7.11 -1.45 -10.52
CA ARG A 133 -6.35 -1.56 -11.77
C ARG A 133 -5.01 -2.24 -11.53
N TRP A 134 -4.64 -3.10 -12.48
CA TRP A 134 -3.26 -3.50 -12.70
C TRP A 134 -2.64 -2.54 -13.71
N LEU A 135 -1.55 -1.87 -13.33
CA LEU A 135 -0.97 -0.77 -14.08
C LEU A 135 0.54 -0.92 -14.23
N SER A 136 1.07 -0.63 -15.42
CA SER A 136 2.51 -0.40 -15.60
C SER A 136 2.98 0.77 -14.74
N LEU A 137 4.28 0.86 -14.45
CA LEU A 137 4.82 1.96 -13.63
C LEU A 137 4.39 3.37 -14.10
N PRO A 138 4.46 3.71 -15.42
CA PRO A 138 4.04 5.03 -15.88
C PRO A 138 2.57 5.34 -15.59
N GLU A 139 1.68 4.37 -15.82
CA GLU A 139 0.25 4.54 -15.56
C GLU A 139 -0.02 4.54 -14.04
N ALA A 140 0.61 3.67 -13.26
CA ALA A 140 0.47 3.66 -11.81
C ALA A 140 0.85 5.02 -11.20
N CYS A 141 1.93 5.64 -11.68
CA CYS A 141 2.32 6.99 -11.26
C CYS A 141 1.26 8.05 -11.62
N LYS A 142 0.65 7.94 -12.80
CA LYS A 142 -0.41 8.85 -13.25
C LYS A 142 -1.67 8.74 -12.39
N TYR A 143 -2.09 7.52 -12.05
CA TYR A 143 -3.24 7.28 -11.17
C TYR A 143 -2.98 7.69 -9.72
N ALA A 144 -1.79 7.40 -9.18
CA ALA A 144 -1.41 7.77 -7.82
C ALA A 144 -1.56 9.28 -7.54
N GLY A 145 -1.24 10.13 -8.52
CA GLY A 145 -1.49 11.58 -8.46
C GLY A 145 -0.60 12.39 -7.50
N TYR A 146 0.04 11.75 -6.51
CA TYR A 146 0.92 12.42 -5.53
C TYR A 146 2.37 12.02 -5.70
N LYS A 147 3.27 13.00 -5.56
CA LYS A 147 4.71 12.83 -5.76
C LYS A 147 5.31 11.74 -4.85
N ASP A 148 4.96 11.71 -3.57
CA ASP A 148 5.54 10.74 -2.62
C ASP A 148 5.19 9.29 -2.97
N LEU A 149 3.95 9.05 -3.42
CA LEU A 149 3.52 7.73 -3.86
C LEU A 149 4.13 7.37 -5.23
N GLN A 150 4.22 8.33 -6.15
CA GLN A 150 4.92 8.13 -7.42
C GLN A 150 6.39 7.74 -7.23
N ASP A 151 7.09 8.44 -6.35
CA ASP A 151 8.50 8.15 -6.06
C ASP A 151 8.64 6.80 -5.36
N THR A 152 7.72 6.45 -4.45
CA THR A 152 7.66 5.13 -3.83
C THR A 152 7.49 4.00 -4.87
N LEU A 153 6.61 4.16 -5.86
CA LEU A 153 6.41 3.19 -6.92
C LEU A 153 7.64 3.07 -7.84
N LYS A 154 8.32 4.18 -8.13
CA LYS A 154 9.58 4.17 -8.91
C LYS A 154 10.69 3.45 -8.16
N GLU A 155 10.87 3.74 -6.88
CA GLU A 155 11.85 3.05 -6.03
C GLU A 155 11.57 1.54 -5.94
N ALA A 156 10.29 1.15 -5.81
CA ALA A 156 9.89 -0.26 -5.85
C ALA A 156 10.25 -0.92 -7.19
N ASN A 157 9.98 -0.24 -8.30
CA ASN A 157 10.32 -0.74 -9.62
C ASN A 157 11.84 -0.85 -9.82
N GLU A 158 12.62 0.16 -9.43
CA GLU A 158 14.09 0.16 -9.48
C GLU A 158 14.67 -0.99 -8.65
N PHE A 159 14.15 -1.21 -7.44
CA PHE A 159 14.53 -2.32 -6.57
C PHE A 159 14.34 -3.67 -7.27
N LEU A 160 13.19 -3.90 -7.90
CA LEU A 160 12.89 -5.14 -8.64
C LEU A 160 13.85 -5.37 -9.83
N HIS A 161 14.25 -4.30 -10.52
CA HIS A 161 15.19 -4.40 -11.64
C HIS A 161 16.61 -4.72 -11.17
N SER A 162 17.06 -4.14 -10.05
CA SER A 162 18.40 -4.39 -9.50
C SER A 162 18.64 -5.83 -9.03
N ARG A 163 17.57 -6.59 -8.74
CA ARG A 163 17.64 -8.00 -8.32
C ARG A 163 17.55 -9.01 -9.46
N SER A 164 17.17 -8.54 -10.65
CA SER A 164 16.98 -9.39 -11.83
C SER A 164 18.24 -9.47 -12.71
N GLY A 165 19.35 -8.88 -12.26
CA GLY A 165 20.67 -8.89 -12.90
C GLY A 165 21.68 -9.78 -12.18
#